data_AF-A0A1R3H0K9-F1
#
_entry.id   AF-A0A1R3H0K9-F1
#
_cell.length_a   1.000
_cell.length_b   1.000
_cell.length_c   1.000
_cell.angle_alpha   90.00
_cell.angle_beta   90.00
_cell.angle_gamma   90.00
#
_symmetry.space_group_name_H-M   'P 1'
#
loop_
_entity.id
_entity.type
_entity.pdbx_description
1 polymer ?
#
loop_
_entity_poly.entity_id
_entity_poly.type
_entity_poly.pdbx_seq_one_letter_code
_entity_poly.pdbx_strand_id
1 'polypeptide(L)'
;MRSPEIRSRATSDVPSGSVSKKSKKSKDDKDGDLIREGLELVANALVAGNAIYEKVNTRFDPISEEEIWKLLENIGIDEECISTAYLYFIDKPEKVRAVLGCPWEKRKH
;
A
#
# COMPACT_ATOMS: atom_id res chain seq x y z
N MET A 1 -43.01 67.81 -2.22
CA MET A 1 -43.25 67.13 -3.51
C MET A 1 -42.31 67.73 -4.57
N ARG A 2 -41.83 66.87 -5.49
CA ARG A 2 -41.02 67.12 -6.72
C ARG A 2 -39.49 67.07 -6.58
N SER A 3 -38.93 65.86 -6.79
CA SER A 3 -37.73 65.62 -7.63
C SER A 3 -38.08 65.88 -9.11
N PRO A 4 -37.15 65.87 -10.10
CA PRO A 4 -35.73 65.44 -10.10
C PRO A 4 -34.78 66.39 -10.87
N GLU A 5 -33.47 66.11 -10.94
CA GLU A 5 -32.72 66.20 -12.21
C GLU A 5 -31.46 65.32 -12.17
N ILE A 6 -31.40 64.41 -13.14
CA ILE A 6 -30.26 63.57 -13.49
C ILE A 6 -29.36 64.40 -14.39
N ARG A 7 -28.07 64.53 -14.07
CA ARG A 7 -27.08 65.09 -15.00
C ARG A 7 -25.97 64.08 -15.28
N SER A 8 -26.07 63.47 -16.45
CA SER A 8 -25.09 62.55 -17.04
C SER A 8 -24.01 63.32 -17.80
N ARG A 9 -22.71 63.08 -17.53
CA ARG A 9 -21.54 63.24 -18.43
C ARG A 9 -20.23 63.04 -17.64
N ALA A 10 -19.14 62.45 -18.11
CA ALA A 10 -18.78 61.50 -19.16
C ALA A 10 -17.31 61.10 -18.87
N THR A 11 -16.93 59.90 -19.31
CA THR A 11 -15.58 59.42 -19.68
C THR A 11 -14.40 59.68 -18.73
N SER A 12 -13.86 58.60 -18.16
CA SER A 12 -12.39 58.44 -18.16
C SER A 12 -12.04 57.04 -18.66
N ASP A 13 -11.70 56.98 -19.94
CA ASP A 13 -10.84 55.94 -20.49
C ASP A 13 -9.57 55.84 -19.64
N VAL A 14 -9.37 54.70 -18.97
CA VAL A 14 -8.04 54.33 -18.48
C VAL A 14 -7.57 53.17 -19.36
N PRO A 15 -6.43 53.29 -20.04
CA PRO A 15 -6.07 52.39 -21.12
C PRO A 15 -5.79 50.98 -20.61
N SER A 16 -6.24 50.03 -21.42
CA SER A 16 -5.73 48.66 -21.48
C SER A 16 -4.20 48.65 -21.47
N GLY A 17 -3.63 48.12 -20.39
CA GLY A 17 -2.22 47.83 -20.25
C GLY A 17 -2.07 46.41 -19.70
N SER A 18 -2.20 45.43 -20.59
CA SER A 18 -1.90 44.02 -20.33
C SER A 18 -0.40 43.84 -20.10
N VAL A 19 0.10 44.22 -18.93
CA VAL A 19 1.37 43.67 -18.43
C VAL A 19 1.04 42.35 -17.76
N SER A 20 1.08 41.29 -18.57
CA SER A 20 1.27 39.92 -18.11
C SER A 20 2.62 39.84 -17.37
N LYS A 21 2.62 40.27 -16.11
CA LYS A 21 3.67 39.93 -15.15
C LYS A 21 3.63 38.41 -15.03
N LYS A 22 4.49 37.75 -15.80
CA LYS A 22 4.84 36.34 -15.63
C LYS A 22 5.23 36.20 -14.16
N SER A 23 4.31 35.69 -13.34
CA SER A 23 4.50 35.50 -11.92
C SER A 23 5.71 34.61 -11.76
N LYS A 24 6.77 35.19 -11.20
CA LYS A 24 7.96 34.44 -10.81
C LYS A 24 7.49 33.60 -9.63
N LYS A 25 7.25 32.29 -9.87
CA LYS A 25 6.86 31.31 -8.84
C LYS A 25 7.68 31.61 -7.59
N SER A 26 7.00 31.91 -6.48
CA SER A 26 7.67 32.27 -5.24
C SER A 26 8.54 31.09 -4.80
N LYS A 27 9.58 31.34 -4.00
CA LYS A 27 10.43 30.26 -3.50
C LYS A 27 9.61 29.21 -2.73
N ASP A 28 8.55 29.65 -2.05
CA ASP A 28 7.61 28.80 -1.32
C ASP A 28 6.85 27.80 -2.21
N ASP A 29 6.52 28.20 -3.45
CA ASP A 29 5.89 27.28 -4.42
C ASP A 29 6.86 26.17 -4.86
N LYS A 30 8.16 26.46 -4.93
CA LYS A 30 9.19 25.48 -5.28
C LYS A 30 9.42 24.50 -4.14
N ASP A 31 9.44 24.98 -2.91
CA ASP A 31 9.60 24.13 -1.73
C ASP A 31 8.39 23.21 -1.55
N GLY A 32 7.17 23.70 -1.82
CA GLY A 32 5.96 22.87 -1.87
C GLY A 32 5.96 21.83 -3.00
N ASP A 33 6.47 22.19 -4.19
CA ASP A 33 6.63 21.25 -5.30
C ASP A 33 7.63 20.13 -4.96
N LEU A 34 8.76 20.46 -4.30
CA LEU A 34 9.77 19.50 -3.87
C LEU A 34 9.24 18.54 -2.80
N ILE A 35 8.46 19.06 -1.84
CA ILE A 35 7.81 18.22 -0.82
C ILE A 35 6.81 17.25 -1.47
N ARG A 36 5.99 17.73 -2.42
CA ARG A 36 5.04 16.89 -3.15
C ARG A 36 5.75 15.78 -3.92
N GLU A 37 6.82 16.12 -4.65
CA GLU A 37 7.61 15.14 -5.40
C GLU A 37 8.24 14.09 -4.48
N GLY A 38 8.79 14.52 -3.33
CA GLY A 38 9.30 13.60 -2.31
C GLY A 38 8.23 12.64 -1.76
N LEU A 39 7.02 13.15 -1.50
CA LEU A 39 5.89 12.34 -1.06
C LEU A 39 5.43 11.33 -2.11
N GLU A 40 5.39 11.72 -3.39
CA GLU A 40 5.08 10.81 -4.50
C GLU A 40 6.12 9.69 -4.63
N LEU A 41 7.41 10.01 -4.48
CA LEU A 41 8.47 9.00 -4.48
C LEU A 41 8.31 7.99 -3.34
N VAL A 42 8.00 8.46 -2.13
CA VAL A 42 7.74 7.59 -0.97
C VAL A 42 6.50 6.73 -1.20
N ALA A 43 5.40 7.31 -1.68
CA ALA A 43 4.18 6.57 -1.98
C ALA A 43 4.41 5.48 -3.03
N ASN A 44 5.14 5.80 -4.10
CA ASN A 44 5.50 4.85 -5.14
C ASN A 44 6.39 3.72 -4.62
N ALA A 45 7.36 4.05 -3.75
CA ALA A 45 8.21 3.04 -3.10
C ALA A 45 7.39 2.09 -2.22
N LEU A 46 6.40 2.61 -1.48
CA LEU A 46 5.49 1.78 -0.67
C LEU A 46 4.63 0.85 -1.54
N VAL A 47 4.05 1.36 -2.62
CA VAL A 47 3.25 0.53 -3.56
C VAL A 47 4.11 -0.57 -4.18
N ALA A 48 5.32 -0.24 -4.63
CA ALA A 48 6.25 -1.22 -5.18
C ALA A 48 6.67 -2.26 -4.13
N GLY A 49 6.94 -1.83 -2.90
CA GLY A 49 7.21 -2.72 -1.77
C GLY A 49 6.06 -3.68 -1.49
N ASN A 50 4.83 -3.18 -1.51
CA ASN A 50 3.63 -4.01 -1.29
C ASN A 50 3.44 -5.04 -2.41
N ALA A 51 3.68 -4.66 -3.67
CA ALA A 51 3.61 -5.59 -4.79
C ALA A 51 4.66 -6.73 -4.69
N ILE A 52 5.83 -6.45 -4.13
CA ILE A 52 6.84 -7.47 -3.85
C ILE A 52 6.38 -8.37 -2.69
N TYR A 53 5.88 -7.77 -1.61
CA TYR A 53 5.36 -8.51 -0.46
C TYR A 53 4.27 -9.49 -0.87
N GLU A 54 3.26 -9.02 -1.63
CA GLU A 54 2.19 -9.87 -2.16
C GLU A 54 2.75 -10.99 -3.03
N LYS A 55 3.67 -10.70 -3.97
CA LYS A 55 4.30 -11.74 -4.81
C LYS A 55 5.10 -12.78 -4.03
N VAL A 56 5.67 -12.44 -2.89
CA VAL A 56 6.45 -13.39 -2.07
C VAL A 56 5.52 -14.18 -1.14
N ASN A 57 4.52 -13.50 -0.58
CA ASN A 57 3.52 -14.08 0.32
C ASN A 57 2.54 -15.01 -0.42
N THR A 58 2.20 -14.71 -1.67
CA THR A 58 1.27 -15.51 -2.50
C THR A 58 1.93 -16.65 -3.27
N ARG A 59 3.26 -16.85 -3.17
CA ARG A 59 3.95 -17.93 -3.92
C ARG A 59 3.45 -19.33 -3.59
N PHE A 60 2.74 -19.47 -2.48
CA PHE A 60 2.16 -20.72 -2.03
C PHE A 60 0.87 -20.39 -1.31
N ASP A 61 -0.21 -21.07 -1.70
CA ASP A 61 -1.45 -20.96 -0.98
C ASP A 61 -1.24 -21.38 0.49
N PRO A 62 -1.88 -20.69 1.45
CA PRO A 62 -1.89 -21.13 2.84
C PRO A 62 -2.41 -22.57 2.91
N ILE A 63 -1.66 -23.44 3.60
CA ILE A 63 -2.09 -24.82 3.84
C ILE A 63 -3.21 -24.76 4.88
N SER A 64 -4.35 -25.38 4.59
CA SER A 64 -5.49 -25.40 5.50
C SER A 64 -5.19 -26.19 6.77
N GLU A 65 -5.92 -25.88 7.84
CA GLU A 65 -5.84 -26.58 9.13
C GLU A 65 -6.07 -28.08 8.97
N GLU A 66 -7.07 -28.47 8.17
CA GLU A 66 -7.37 -29.87 7.89
C GLU A 66 -6.25 -30.56 7.09
N GLU A 67 -5.58 -29.86 6.19
CA GLU A 67 -4.43 -30.40 5.46
C GLU A 67 -3.22 -30.59 6.39
N ILE A 68 -2.99 -29.69 7.34
CA ILE A 68 -1.96 -29.85 8.35
C ILE A 68 -2.26 -31.08 9.21
N TRP A 69 -3.50 -31.26 9.66
CA TRP A 69 -3.87 -32.43 10.45
C TRP A 69 -3.63 -33.74 9.69
N LYS A 70 -4.13 -33.84 8.45
CA LYS A 70 -3.90 -35.01 7.58
C LYS A 70 -2.44 -35.26 7.29
N LEU A 71 -1.63 -34.20 7.14
CA LEU A 71 -0.19 -34.33 6.96
C LEU A 71 0.44 -35.01 8.18
N LEU A 72 0.06 -34.63 9.40
CA LEU A 72 0.57 -35.23 10.63
C LEU A 72 0.14 -36.69 10.79
N GLU A 73 -1.11 -37.02 10.45
CA GLU A 73 -1.59 -38.40 10.40
C GLU A 73 -0.81 -39.24 9.39
N ASN A 74 -0.56 -38.70 8.20
CA ASN A 74 0.17 -39.41 7.15
C ASN A 74 1.66 -39.57 7.51
N ILE A 75 2.26 -38.57 8.16
CA ILE A 75 3.60 -38.70 8.78
C ILE A 75 3.57 -39.72 9.90
N GLY A 76 2.41 -40.06 10.46
CA GLY A 76 2.23 -41.04 11.53
C GLY A 76 2.94 -40.61 12.81
N ILE A 77 2.74 -39.35 13.19
CA ILE A 77 3.07 -38.83 14.53
C ILE A 77 2.27 -39.62 15.56
N ASP A 78 2.89 -39.91 16.71
CA ASP A 78 2.22 -40.59 17.82
C ASP A 78 0.94 -39.85 18.26
N GLU A 79 -0.10 -40.61 18.57
CA GLU A 79 -1.44 -40.07 18.90
C GLU A 79 -1.41 -39.16 20.15
N GLU A 80 -0.49 -39.40 21.08
CA GLU A 80 -0.27 -38.55 22.25
C GLU A 80 0.36 -37.19 21.89
N CYS A 81 1.10 -37.13 20.78
CA CYS A 81 1.89 -35.98 20.34
C CYS A 81 1.22 -35.20 19.20
N ILE A 82 0.27 -35.79 18.47
CA ILE A 82 -0.30 -35.22 17.24
C ILE A 82 -0.95 -33.85 17.47
N SER A 83 -1.68 -33.70 18.57
CA SER A 83 -2.32 -32.43 18.95
C SER A 83 -1.29 -31.33 19.25
N THR A 84 -0.18 -31.69 19.90
CA THR A 84 0.91 -30.75 20.20
C THR A 84 1.64 -30.33 18.92
N ALA A 85 1.90 -31.29 18.03
CA ALA A 85 2.49 -31.02 16.73
C ALA A 85 1.59 -30.13 15.86
N TYR A 86 0.28 -30.40 15.87
CA TYR A 86 -0.72 -29.59 15.19
C TYR A 86 -0.69 -28.13 15.66
N LEU A 87 -0.78 -27.90 16.97
CA LEU A 87 -0.71 -26.55 17.53
C LEU A 87 0.61 -25.83 17.19
N TYR A 88 1.73 -26.55 17.19
CA TYR A 88 3.02 -26.00 16.78
C TYR A 88 3.01 -25.51 15.32
N PHE A 89 2.39 -26.27 14.42
CA PHE A 89 2.33 -25.94 12.99
C PHE A 89 1.31 -24.85 12.65
N ILE A 90 0.21 -24.76 13.41
CA ILE A 90 -0.72 -23.64 13.33
C ILE A 90 -0.06 -22.33 13.75
N ASP A 91 0.71 -22.35 14.83
CA ASP A 91 1.48 -21.20 15.31
C ASP A 91 2.65 -20.84 14.36
N LYS A 92 3.19 -21.82 13.63
CA LYS A 92 4.36 -21.67 12.75
C LYS A 92 4.14 -22.31 11.37
N PRO A 93 3.30 -21.70 10.51
CA PRO A 93 2.94 -22.27 9.21
C PRO A 93 4.13 -22.41 8.26
N GLU A 94 5.18 -21.59 8.41
CA GLU A 94 6.41 -21.70 7.63
C GLU A 94 7.17 -23.02 7.87
N LYS A 95 6.99 -23.64 9.05
CA LYS A 95 7.60 -24.94 9.38
C LYS A 95 6.88 -26.09 8.69
N VAL A 96 5.58 -25.97 8.43
CA VAL A 96 4.82 -26.96 7.64
C VAL A 96 5.44 -27.12 6.25
N ARG A 97 5.80 -26.00 5.61
CA ARG A 97 6.47 -26.02 4.31
C ARG A 97 7.81 -26.74 4.36
N ALA A 98 8.59 -26.56 5.42
CA ALA A 98 9.87 -27.24 5.58
C ALA A 98 9.68 -28.77 5.66
N VAL A 99 8.65 -29.24 6.37
CA VAL A 99 8.30 -30.66 6.46
C VAL A 99 7.85 -31.20 5.10
N LEU A 100 7.02 -30.46 4.37
CA LEU A 100 6.58 -30.86 3.02
C LEU A 100 7.73 -30.89 2.00
N GLY A 101 8.75 -30.04 2.16
CA GLY A 101 9.95 -30.06 1.34
C GLY A 101 10.90 -31.21 1.66
N CYS A 102 10.76 -31.84 2.84
CA CYS A 102 11.53 -33.02 3.21
C CYS A 102 11.04 -34.24 2.41
N PRO A 103 11.92 -35.06 1.81
CA PRO A 103 11.54 -36.31 1.17
C PRO A 103 10.71 -37.20 2.10
N TRP A 104 9.71 -37.90 1.56
CA TRP A 104 8.73 -38.66 2.33
C TRP A 104 9.39 -39.66 3.29
N GLU A 105 10.43 -40.34 2.80
CA GLU A 105 11.20 -41.37 3.49
C GLU A 105 11.97 -40.81 4.69
N LYS A 106 12.12 -39.49 4.79
CA LYS A 106 12.87 -38.79 5.83
C LYS A 106 11.97 -38.08 6.85
N ARG A 107 10.64 -38.14 6.70
CA ARG A 107 9.68 -37.48 7.61
C ARG A 107 9.39 -38.28 8.88
N LYS A 108 9.43 -39.61 8.80
CA LYS A 108 9.41 -40.52 9.95
C LYS A 108 10.84 -40.91 10.30
N HIS A 109 11.49 -40.17 11.20
CA HIS A 109 12.73 -40.62 11.85
C HIS A 109 12.90 -39.96 13.20
#